data_AF-A0A3M1ZR87-F1
#
_entry.id   AF-A0A3M1ZR87-F1
#
_cell.length_a   1.000
_cell.length_b   1.000
_cell.length_c   1.000
_cell.angle_alpha   90.00
_cell.angle_beta   90.00
_cell.angle_gamma   90.00
#
_symmetry.space_group_name_H-M   'P 1'
#
loop_
_entity.id
_entity.type
_entity.pdbx_description
1 polymer ?
#
loop_
_entity_poly.entity_id
_entity_poly.type
_entity_poly.pdbx_seq_one_letter_code
_entity_poly.pdbx_strand_id
1 'polypeptide(L)'
;MVVAPDGRRAELVLLRRDRLDPRSVLAMQVRKQQRGEALPDLVVAPYLIPEVRRRLREAGIGVVDETGNLRVSLAEPGLFIEASGADKNPSPRRRPARSLAGAKAGRIVRALCERREPWGVREVATATDTNPGYVSRLLAFLDREALVERDDKGRV
;
A
#
# COMPACT_ATOMS: atom_id res chain seq x y z
N MET A 1 13.98 -15.90 -15.01
CA MET A 1 13.88 -16.10 -16.47
C MET A 1 12.75 -17.09 -16.74
N VAL A 2 11.84 -16.75 -17.65
CA VAL A 2 10.79 -17.62 -18.18
C VAL A 2 11.15 -17.93 -19.62
N VAL A 3 11.05 -19.20 -20.02
CA VAL A 3 11.38 -19.68 -21.37
C VAL A 3 10.21 -20.45 -21.93
N ALA A 4 9.71 -20.06 -23.09
CA ALA A 4 8.66 -20.77 -23.81
C ALA A 4 9.23 -21.94 -24.63
N PRO A 5 8.39 -22.94 -25.00
CA PRO A 5 8.81 -24.05 -25.85
C PRO A 5 9.38 -23.64 -27.21
N ASP A 6 8.97 -22.49 -27.74
CA ASP A 6 9.45 -21.92 -29.00
C ASP A 6 10.77 -21.14 -28.86
N GLY A 7 11.36 -21.12 -27.67
CA GLY A 7 12.62 -20.45 -27.37
C GLY A 7 12.50 -18.98 -26.99
N ARG A 8 11.31 -18.35 -27.04
CA ARG A 8 11.11 -16.99 -26.53
C ARG A 8 11.38 -16.90 -25.03
N ARG A 9 11.97 -15.79 -24.58
CA ARG A 9 12.41 -15.60 -23.20
C ARG A 9 11.94 -14.27 -22.64
N ALA A 10 11.63 -14.26 -21.34
CA ALA A 10 11.45 -13.05 -20.56
C ALA A 10 12.27 -13.11 -19.27
N GLU A 11 12.86 -11.99 -18.91
CA GLU A 11 13.46 -11.77 -17.59
C GLU A 11 12.49 -10.97 -16.72
N LEU A 12 12.43 -11.33 -15.44
CA LEU A 12 11.55 -10.69 -14.47
C LEU A 12 12.41 -10.05 -13.40
N VAL A 13 12.20 -8.76 -13.17
CA VAL A 13 12.78 -8.03 -12.05
C VAL A 13 11.93 -8.29 -10.81
N LEU A 14 12.53 -8.98 -9.85
CA LEU A 14 11.91 -9.36 -8.59
C LEU A 14 12.27 -8.35 -7.50
N LEU A 15 11.26 -7.86 -6.78
CA LEU A 15 11.44 -7.09 -5.56
C LEU A 15 10.99 -7.91 -4.34
N ARG A 16 11.96 -8.36 -3.53
CA ARG A 16 11.67 -8.99 -2.24
C ARG A 16 11.49 -7.93 -1.16
N ARG A 17 10.44 -8.04 -0.36
CA ARG A 17 10.20 -7.20 0.82
C ARG A 17 9.69 -8.05 1.98
N ASP A 18 10.21 -7.83 3.17
CA ASP A 18 9.64 -8.45 4.38
C ASP A 18 8.26 -7.88 4.73
N ARG A 19 8.02 -6.62 4.32
CA ARG A 19 6.76 -5.91 4.45
C ARG A 19 6.59 -4.90 3.34
N LEU A 20 5.34 -4.71 2.96
CA LEU A 20 4.93 -3.65 2.06
C LEU A 20 3.62 -3.06 2.57
N ASP A 21 3.52 -1.74 2.56
CA ASP A 21 2.32 -0.99 2.89
C ASP A 21 1.80 -0.21 1.67
N PRO A 22 0.53 0.22 1.68
CA PRO A 22 -0.06 0.95 0.55
C PRO A 22 0.73 2.20 0.15
N ARG A 23 1.26 2.97 1.12
CA ARG A 23 2.09 4.16 0.86
C ARG A 23 3.35 3.82 0.07
N SER A 24 3.99 2.71 0.39
CA SER A 24 5.20 2.27 -0.31
C SER A 24 4.93 1.96 -1.78
N VAL A 25 3.77 1.34 -2.09
CA VAL A 25 3.35 1.08 -3.47
C VAL A 25 3.04 2.39 -4.20
N LEU A 26 2.30 3.29 -3.55
CA LEU A 26 2.03 4.63 -4.10
C LEU A 26 3.33 5.37 -4.43
N ALA A 27 4.30 5.35 -3.52
CA ALA A 27 5.59 5.98 -3.75
C ALA A 27 6.35 5.40 -4.95
N MET A 28 6.21 4.09 -5.23
CA MET A 28 6.77 3.48 -6.45
C MET A 28 6.09 4.02 -7.71
N GLN A 29 4.76 4.13 -7.71
CA GLN A 29 3.99 4.67 -8.83
C GLN A 29 4.36 6.14 -9.10
N VAL A 30 4.45 6.95 -8.04
CA VAL A 30 4.87 8.37 -8.15
C VAL A 30 6.27 8.49 -8.74
N ARG A 31 7.24 7.68 -8.29
CA ARG A 31 8.59 7.70 -8.86
C ARG A 31 8.63 7.26 -10.32
N LYS A 32 7.83 6.26 -10.71
CA LYS A 32 7.66 5.89 -12.13
C LYS A 32 7.17 7.09 -12.95
N GLN A 33 6.12 7.78 -12.48
CA GLN A 33 5.50 8.88 -13.19
C GLN A 33 6.40 10.13 -13.27
N GLN A 34 7.05 10.50 -12.17
CA GLN A 34 7.83 11.74 -12.08
C GLN A 34 9.28 11.59 -12.56
N ARG A 35 9.88 10.41 -12.38
CA ARG A 35 11.32 10.19 -12.61
C ARG A 35 11.60 9.12 -13.67
N GLY A 36 10.57 8.50 -14.24
CA GLY A 36 10.74 7.40 -15.19
C GLY A 36 11.35 6.13 -14.58
N GLU A 37 11.33 5.99 -13.25
CA GLU A 37 11.88 4.80 -12.59
C GLU A 37 11.10 3.54 -13.01
N ALA A 38 11.83 2.49 -13.41
CA ALA A 38 11.23 1.21 -13.73
C ALA A 38 10.58 0.60 -12.48
N LEU A 39 9.37 0.08 -12.64
CA LEU A 39 8.73 -0.76 -11.62
C LEU A 39 9.27 -2.19 -11.72
N PRO A 40 9.32 -2.94 -10.61
CA PRO A 40 9.57 -4.37 -10.68
C PRO A 40 8.41 -5.08 -11.38
N ASP A 41 8.69 -6.23 -11.99
CA ASP A 41 7.65 -7.06 -12.61
C ASP A 41 6.89 -7.88 -11.56
N LEU A 42 7.55 -8.25 -10.46
CA LEU A 42 6.99 -9.13 -9.43
C LEU A 42 7.47 -8.75 -8.03
N VAL A 43 6.53 -8.62 -7.10
CA VAL A 43 6.82 -8.41 -5.66
C VAL A 43 6.62 -9.70 -4.89
N VAL A 44 7.61 -10.05 -4.06
CA VAL A 44 7.60 -11.24 -3.21
C VAL A 44 7.68 -10.82 -1.74
N ALA A 45 6.78 -11.33 -0.90
CA ALA A 45 6.77 -11.07 0.54
C ALA A 45 6.19 -12.25 1.33
N PRO A 46 6.43 -12.35 2.65
CA PRO A 46 5.79 -13.39 3.47
C PRO A 46 4.26 -13.36 3.43
N TYR A 47 3.68 -12.17 3.40
CA TYR A 47 2.25 -11.97 3.26
C TYR A 47 1.96 -10.56 2.72
N LEU A 48 1.14 -10.47 1.68
CA LEU A 48 0.68 -9.21 1.11
C LEU A 48 -0.80 -8.99 1.48
N ILE A 49 -1.09 -7.91 2.22
CA ILE A 49 -2.48 -7.57 2.56
C ILE A 49 -3.31 -7.31 1.28
N PRO A 50 -4.63 -7.55 1.29
CA PRO A 50 -5.48 -7.38 0.12
C PRO A 50 -5.32 -6.03 -0.59
N GLU A 51 -5.24 -4.94 0.18
CA GLU A 51 -5.08 -3.58 -0.37
C GLU A 51 -3.74 -3.38 -1.09
N VAL A 52 -2.65 -3.97 -0.60
CA VAL A 52 -1.34 -3.91 -1.26
C VAL A 52 -1.37 -4.73 -2.55
N ARG A 53 -1.99 -5.93 -2.54
CA ARG A 53 -2.14 -6.75 -3.75
C ARG A 53 -2.94 -6.01 -4.83
N ARG A 54 -4.03 -5.35 -4.43
CA ARG A 54 -4.86 -4.52 -5.32
C ARG A 54 -4.04 -3.40 -5.97
N ARG A 55 -3.33 -2.60 -5.19
CA ARG A 55 -2.50 -1.49 -5.70
C ARG A 55 -1.34 -1.97 -6.59
N LEU A 56 -0.68 -3.08 -6.24
CA LEU A 56 0.36 -3.68 -7.08
C LEU A 56 -0.22 -4.11 -8.44
N ARG A 57 -1.38 -4.77 -8.44
CA ARG A 57 -2.08 -5.15 -9.68
C ARG A 57 -2.46 -3.93 -10.53
N GLU A 58 -2.97 -2.86 -9.91
CA GLU A 58 -3.29 -1.60 -10.60
C GLU A 58 -2.04 -0.94 -11.20
N ALA A 59 -0.88 -1.12 -10.58
CA ALA A 59 0.41 -0.67 -11.10
C ALA A 59 1.01 -1.58 -12.18
N GLY A 60 0.34 -2.70 -12.51
CA GLY A 60 0.83 -3.71 -13.46
C GLY A 60 1.93 -4.62 -12.88
N ILE A 61 2.07 -4.66 -11.55
CA ILE A 61 3.08 -5.45 -10.85
C ILE A 61 2.45 -6.77 -10.38
N GLY A 62 3.10 -7.89 -10.67
CA GLY A 62 2.71 -9.19 -10.17
C GLY A 62 2.94 -9.35 -8.66
N VAL A 63 2.31 -10.34 -8.04
CA VAL A 63 2.46 -10.64 -6.61
C VAL A 63 2.77 -12.11 -6.38
N VAL A 64 3.62 -12.41 -5.39
CA VAL A 64 3.77 -13.73 -4.77
C VAL A 64 3.84 -13.54 -3.26
N ASP A 65 3.09 -14.33 -2.50
CA ASP A 65 3.34 -14.48 -1.07
C ASP A 65 3.38 -15.94 -0.61
N GLU A 66 3.93 -16.14 0.59
CA GLU A 66 4.12 -17.46 1.20
C GLU A 66 2.80 -18.13 1.59
N THR A 67 1.68 -17.41 1.52
CA THR A 67 0.34 -17.97 1.77
C THR A 67 -0.32 -18.52 0.51
N GLY A 68 0.33 -18.38 -0.65
CA GLY A 68 -0.17 -18.84 -1.94
C GLY A 68 -0.89 -17.78 -2.77
N ASN A 69 -0.91 -16.50 -2.33
CA ASN A 69 -1.41 -15.44 -3.22
C ASN A 69 -0.40 -15.23 -4.33
N LEU A 70 -0.82 -15.41 -5.58
CA LEU A 70 0.04 -15.34 -6.75
C LEU A 70 -0.70 -14.66 -7.89
N ARG A 71 -0.03 -13.72 -8.56
CA ARG A 71 -0.42 -13.21 -9.87
C ARG A 71 0.82 -12.89 -10.69
N VAL A 72 1.02 -13.59 -11.80
CA VAL A 72 2.09 -13.33 -12.77
C VAL A 72 1.45 -13.22 -14.14
N SER A 73 1.77 -12.15 -14.87
CA SER A 73 1.23 -11.91 -16.22
C SER A 73 2.35 -11.44 -17.13
N LEU A 74 2.60 -12.19 -18.20
CA LEU A 74 3.53 -11.85 -19.27
C LEU A 74 2.82 -11.92 -20.61
N ALA A 75 2.99 -10.88 -21.42
CA ALA A 75 2.50 -10.87 -22.80
C ALA A 75 3.35 -11.79 -23.69
N GLU A 76 4.67 -11.79 -23.48
CA GLU A 76 5.62 -12.56 -24.26
C GLU A 76 6.82 -13.02 -23.41
N PRO A 77 7.09 -14.33 -23.29
CA PRO A 77 6.21 -15.42 -23.70
C PRO A 77 4.87 -15.34 -22.96
N GLY A 78 3.79 -15.76 -23.62
CA GLY A 78 2.45 -15.72 -23.03
C GLY A 78 2.38 -16.58 -21.78
N LEU A 79 2.24 -15.95 -20.61
CA LEU A 79 2.12 -16.62 -19.32
C LEU A 79 1.13 -15.86 -18.45
N PHE A 80 0.14 -16.55 -17.93
CA PHE A 80 -0.74 -16.03 -16.89
C PHE A 80 -0.92 -17.07 -15.80
N ILE A 81 -0.59 -16.69 -14.56
CA ILE A 81 -0.80 -17.52 -13.38
C ILE A 81 -1.51 -16.67 -12.34
N GLU A 82 -2.62 -17.17 -11.80
CA GLU A 82 -3.32 -16.55 -10.68
C GLU A 82 -3.73 -17.63 -9.69
N ALA A 83 -3.43 -17.42 -8.41
CA ALA A 83 -3.83 -18.28 -7.32
C ALA A 83 -4.16 -17.45 -6.09
N SER A 84 -5.15 -17.91 -5.33
CA SER A 84 -5.59 -17.29 -4.08
C SER A 84 -4.99 -18.04 -2.90
N GLY A 85 -4.33 -17.29 -2.02
CA GLY A 85 -3.83 -17.76 -0.74
C GLY A 85 -4.70 -17.28 0.42
N ALA A 86 -4.07 -16.99 1.55
CA ALA A 86 -4.80 -16.49 2.72
C ALA A 86 -5.21 -15.01 2.55
N ASP A 87 -6.44 -14.69 2.93
CA ASP A 87 -6.89 -13.29 3.03
C ASP A 87 -6.56 -12.64 4.36
N LYS A 88 -6.25 -13.44 5.38
CA LYS A 88 -5.79 -12.99 6.69
C LYS A 88 -4.35 -13.43 6.91
N ASN A 89 -3.55 -12.55 7.50
CA ASN A 89 -2.16 -12.88 7.82
C ASN A 89 -2.13 -14.06 8.81
N PRO A 90 -1.53 -15.22 8.46
CA PRO A 90 -1.45 -16.37 9.34
C PRO A 90 -0.48 -16.16 10.53
N SER A 91 0.42 -15.18 10.43
CA SER A 91 1.40 -14.85 11.47
C SER A 91 1.39 -13.33 11.76
N PRO A 92 0.28 -12.80 12.30
CA PRO A 92 0.15 -11.37 12.57
C PRO A 92 1.12 -10.98 13.69
N ARG A 93 2.08 -10.10 13.39
CA ARG A 93 2.89 -9.49 14.44
C ARG A 93 2.02 -8.52 15.26
N ARG A 94 2.27 -8.44 16.58
CA ARG A 94 1.65 -7.44 17.47
C ARG A 94 1.81 -6.04 16.86
N ARG A 95 0.71 -5.47 16.38
CA ARG A 95 0.57 -4.06 16.06
C ARG A 95 -0.35 -3.45 17.12
N PRO A 96 -0.11 -2.22 17.57
CA PRO A 96 -1.15 -1.52 18.31
C PRO A 96 -2.38 -1.46 17.38
N ALA A 97 -3.50 -2.04 17.82
CA ALA A 97 -4.73 -2.03 17.06
C ALA A 97 -5.12 -0.57 16.80
N ARG A 98 -5.03 -0.14 15.54
CA ARG A 98 -5.54 1.15 15.09
C ARG A 98 -6.80 0.87 14.32
N SER A 99 -7.94 1.13 14.95
CA SER A 99 -9.25 1.03 14.33
C SER A 99 -9.77 2.44 14.08
N LEU A 100 -10.37 2.66 12.91
CA LEU A 100 -11.11 3.88 12.60
C LEU A 100 -12.54 3.86 13.18
N ALA A 101 -12.98 2.73 13.76
CA ALA A 101 -14.34 2.55 14.27
C ALA A 101 -14.61 3.24 15.62
N GLY A 102 -13.59 3.79 16.29
CA GLY A 102 -13.78 4.49 17.55
C GLY A 102 -14.29 5.92 17.35
N ALA A 103 -15.12 6.42 18.29
CA ALA A 103 -15.73 7.75 18.19
C ALA A 103 -14.72 8.90 17.96
N LYS A 104 -13.52 8.82 18.57
CA LYS A 104 -12.45 9.82 18.37
C LYS A 104 -11.87 9.75 16.95
N ALA A 105 -11.64 8.54 16.42
CA ALA A 105 -11.14 8.36 15.05
C ALA A 105 -12.18 8.81 14.03
N GLY A 106 -13.45 8.44 14.23
CA GLY A 106 -14.56 8.84 13.37
C GLY A 106 -14.73 10.36 13.30
N ARG A 107 -14.64 11.08 14.43
CA ARG A 107 -14.66 12.56 14.45
C ARG A 107 -13.53 13.16 13.60
N ILE A 108 -12.31 12.64 13.73
CA ILE A 108 -11.17 13.14 12.96
C ILE A 108 -11.34 12.85 11.47
N VAL A 109 -11.69 11.62 11.09
CA VAL A 109 -11.90 11.26 9.68
C VAL A 109 -12.99 12.12 9.06
N ARG A 110 -14.13 12.29 9.75
CA ARG A 110 -15.21 13.16 9.30
C ARG A 110 -14.73 14.59 9.07
N ALA A 111 -14.00 15.16 10.03
CA ALA A 111 -13.49 16.52 9.93
C ALA A 111 -12.53 16.69 8.74
N LEU A 112 -11.65 15.69 8.49
CA LEU A 112 -10.76 15.68 7.33
C LEU A 112 -11.50 15.58 5.99
N CYS A 113 -12.64 14.87 5.95
CA CYS A 113 -13.46 14.78 4.73
C CYS A 113 -14.30 16.05 4.47
N GLU A 114 -14.67 16.79 5.53
CA GLU A 114 -15.53 17.97 5.41
C GLU A 114 -14.78 19.23 4.96
N ARG A 115 -13.48 19.33 5.23
CA ARG A 115 -12.70 20.54 4.94
C ARG A 115 -11.72 20.34 3.79
N ARG A 116 -11.53 21.38 2.98
CA ARG A 116 -10.66 21.36 1.78
C ARG A 116 -9.27 21.95 1.99
N GLU A 117 -9.06 22.66 3.10
CA GLU A 117 -7.79 23.32 3.41
C GLU A 117 -6.87 22.37 4.19
N PRO A 118 -5.56 22.35 3.92
CA PRO A 118 -4.62 21.51 4.67
C PRO A 118 -4.57 21.88 6.15
N TRP A 119 -4.63 20.86 7.01
CA TRP A 119 -4.58 21.00 8.47
C TRP A 119 -3.29 20.51 9.08
N GLY A 120 -2.75 21.31 9.99
CA GLY A 120 -1.76 20.87 10.96
C GLY A 120 -2.38 20.01 12.06
N VAL A 121 -1.57 19.14 12.67
CA VAL A 121 -1.99 18.22 13.74
C VAL A 121 -2.74 18.93 14.88
N ARG A 122 -2.30 20.13 15.28
CA ARG A 122 -2.91 20.91 16.37
C ARG A 122 -4.29 21.45 15.97
N GLU A 123 -4.45 21.87 14.71
CA GLU A 123 -5.71 22.40 14.19
C GLU A 123 -6.77 21.29 14.15
N VAL A 124 -6.40 20.09 13.67
CA VAL A 124 -7.27 18.92 13.73
C VAL A 124 -7.66 18.58 15.17
N ALA A 125 -6.70 18.62 16.11
CA ALA A 125 -6.95 18.31 17.52
C ALA A 125 -7.98 19.27 18.12
N THR A 126 -7.81 20.57 17.90
CA THR A 126 -8.75 21.61 18.35
C THR A 126 -10.12 21.44 17.69
N ALA A 127 -10.18 21.28 16.37
CA ALA A 127 -11.44 21.15 15.63
C ALA A 127 -12.24 19.90 16.00
N THR A 128 -11.56 18.83 16.44
CA THR A 128 -12.18 17.54 16.73
C THR A 128 -12.37 17.29 18.23
N ASP A 129 -11.98 18.22 19.10
CA ASP A 129 -11.95 18.04 20.54
C ASP A 129 -11.23 16.72 20.93
N THR A 130 -10.00 16.58 20.42
CA THR A 130 -9.10 15.47 20.72
C THR A 130 -7.70 15.99 21.06
N ASN A 131 -6.79 15.10 21.49
CA ASN A 131 -5.41 15.51 21.78
C ASN A 131 -4.47 15.35 20.57
N PRO A 132 -3.45 16.22 20.42
CA PRO A 132 -2.50 16.16 19.32
C PRO A 132 -1.77 14.82 19.17
N GLY A 133 -1.47 14.13 20.28
CA GLY A 133 -0.81 12.82 20.26
C GLY A 133 -1.67 11.70 19.68
N TYR A 134 -3.00 11.78 19.83
CA TYR A 134 -3.94 10.87 19.20
C TYR A 134 -4.08 11.18 17.71
N VAL A 135 -4.26 12.46 17.35
CA VAL A 135 -4.31 12.91 15.95
C VAL A 135 -3.05 12.50 15.20
N SER A 136 -1.86 12.80 15.72
CA SER A 136 -0.59 12.47 15.07
C SER A 136 -0.48 10.96 14.78
N ARG A 137 -0.85 10.10 15.75
CA ARG A 137 -0.89 8.65 15.54
C ARG A 137 -1.93 8.27 14.49
N LEU A 138 -3.13 8.84 14.50
CA LEU A 138 -4.16 8.52 13.52
C LEU A 138 -3.73 8.94 12.11
N LEU A 139 -3.22 10.17 11.93
CA LEU A 139 -2.72 10.66 10.65
C LEU A 139 -1.54 9.83 10.16
N ALA A 140 -0.64 9.37 11.03
CA ALA A 140 0.46 8.48 10.64
C ALA A 140 -0.04 7.08 10.22
N PHE A 141 -1.22 6.66 10.68
CA PHE A 141 -1.86 5.45 10.19
C PHE A 141 -2.49 5.67 8.82
N LEU A 142 -3.30 6.72 8.66
CA LEU A 142 -3.92 7.06 7.37
C LEU A 142 -2.87 7.28 6.27
N ASP A 143 -1.76 7.94 6.61
CA ASP A 143 -0.62 8.21 5.74
C ASP A 143 0.06 6.92 5.24
N ARG A 144 0.19 5.91 6.12
CA ARG A 144 0.73 4.59 5.79
C ARG A 144 -0.22 3.76 4.92
N GLU A 145 -1.52 3.88 5.18
CA GLU A 145 -2.56 3.26 4.36
C GLU A 145 -2.82 4.04 3.05
N ALA A 146 -2.04 5.09 2.78
CA ALA A 146 -2.19 5.95 1.60
C ALA A 146 -3.61 6.49 1.43
N LEU A 147 -4.18 6.97 2.54
CA LEU A 147 -5.51 7.58 2.64
C LEU A 147 -5.47 9.10 2.85
N VAL A 148 -4.29 9.65 3.14
CA VAL A 148 -4.04 11.10 3.20
C VAL A 148 -2.71 11.40 2.52
N GLU A 149 -2.62 12.60 1.97
CA GLU A 149 -1.37 13.18 1.48
C GLU A 149 -0.86 14.20 2.50
N ARG A 150 0.42 14.56 2.41
CA ARG A 150 0.98 15.61 3.25
C ARG A 150 1.71 16.62 2.40
N ASP A 151 1.52 17.90 2.70
CA ASP A 151 2.31 18.96 2.11
C ASP A 151 3.73 19.04 2.71
N ASP A 152 4.56 19.92 2.16
CA ASP A 152 5.94 20.13 2.60
C ASP A 152 6.06 20.59 4.07
N LYS A 153 4.96 21.09 4.65
CA LYS A 153 4.85 21.52 6.05
C LYS A 153 4.28 20.41 6.95
N GLY A 154 4.01 19.23 6.40
CA GLY A 154 3.49 18.07 7.10
C GLY A 154 2.00 18.16 7.45
N ARG A 155 1.26 19.07 6.83
CA ARG A 155 -0.20 19.22 6.95
C ARG A 155 -0.91 18.22 6.06
N VAL A 156 -2.05 17.72 6.50
CA VAL A 156 -2.92 16.78 5.76
C VAL A 156 -4.09 17.46 5.11
#